data_AF-A0A6L6RA84-F1
#
_entry.id   AF-A0A6L6RA84-F1
#
_cell.length_a   1.000
_cell.length_b   1.000
_cell.length_c   1.000
_cell.angle_alpha   90.00
_cell.angle_beta   90.00
_cell.angle_gamma   90.00
#
_symmetry.space_group_name_H-M   'P 1'
#
loop_
_entity.id
_entity.type
_entity.pdbx_description
1 polymer ?
#
loop_
_entity_poly.entity_id
_entity_poly.type
_entity_poly.pdbx_seq_one_letter_code
_entity_poly.pdbx_strand_id
1 'polypeptide(L)'
;MTDALPYLDPTVRHDALLLIEVVDSNPNGDPDAGNQPRTDPETGHGLITDVSLKRKVRDTVDTIRRTLEDPSRYGIYVTAGTALNTVHDAAYAAVGKDA
;
A
#
# COMPACT_ATOMS: atom_id res chain seq x y z
N MET A 1 24.56 -14.36 -14.02
CA MET A 1 23.99 -13.24 -13.24
C MET A 1 23.13 -12.46 -14.22
N THR A 2 21.81 -12.47 -14.03
CA THR A 2 20.92 -11.61 -14.81
C THR A 2 21.30 -10.17 -14.53
N ASP A 3 21.49 -9.39 -15.60
CA ASP A 3 21.85 -7.97 -15.60
C ASP A 3 20.65 -7.13 -15.13
N ALA A 4 20.17 -7.42 -13.92
CA ALA A 4 19.07 -6.69 -13.32
C ALA A 4 19.55 -5.27 -13.05
N LEU A 5 18.79 -4.29 -13.54
CA LEU A 5 19.07 -2.88 -13.26
C LEU A 5 19.22 -2.72 -11.74
N PRO A 6 20.19 -1.93 -11.26
CA PRO A 6 20.50 -1.88 -9.83
C PRO A 6 19.28 -1.63 -8.94
N TYR A 7 18.32 -0.81 -9.40
CA TYR A 7 17.09 -0.48 -8.68
C TYR A 7 16.01 -1.59 -8.67
N LEU A 8 16.27 -2.72 -9.34
CA LEU A 8 15.42 -3.92 -9.34
C LEU A 8 16.05 -5.08 -8.57
N ASP A 9 17.26 -4.92 -8.04
CA ASP A 9 17.95 -5.97 -7.29
C ASP A 9 17.46 -5.98 -5.82
N PRO A 10 16.73 -7.00 -5.37
CA PRO A 10 16.24 -7.07 -4.00
C PRO A 10 17.33 -7.43 -2.97
N THR A 11 18.55 -7.79 -3.42
CA THR A 11 19.66 -8.19 -2.54
C THR A 11 20.46 -7.01 -2.01
N VAL A 12 20.22 -5.81 -2.53
CA VAL A 12 20.85 -4.57 -2.07
C VAL A 12 19.84 -3.66 -1.38
N ARG A 13 20.34 -2.77 -0.51
CA ARG A 13 19.53 -1.77 0.18
C ARG A 13 19.16 -0.63 -0.79
N HIS A 14 17.89 -0.24 -0.77
CA HIS A 14 17.37 0.90 -1.51
C HIS A 14 16.91 1.99 -0.55
N ASP A 15 17.34 3.22 -0.80
CA ASP A 15 16.80 4.42 -0.17
C ASP A 15 16.23 5.32 -1.28
N ALA A 16 15.06 5.93 -1.06
CA ALA A 16 14.37 6.73 -2.06
C ALA A 16 13.75 7.99 -1.44
N LEU A 17 13.73 9.08 -2.21
CA LEU A 17 13.03 10.31 -1.89
C LEU A 17 11.85 10.47 -2.85
N LEU A 18 10.63 10.46 -2.30
CA LEU A 18 9.41 10.76 -3.06
C LEU A 18 9.00 12.21 -2.77
N LEU A 19 9.09 13.06 -3.78
CA LEU A 19 8.57 14.43 -3.74
C LEU A 19 7.22 14.45 -4.45
N ILE A 20 6.21 14.96 -3.76
CA ILE A 20 4.86 15.12 -4.30
C ILE A 20 4.36 16.52 -4.01
N GLU A 21 3.73 17.13 -5.01
CA GLU A 21 2.97 18.36 -4.87
C GLU A 21 1.48 18.03 -4.82
N VAL A 22 0.75 18.74 -3.97
CA VAL A 22 -0.70 18.61 -3.84
C VAL A 22 -1.29 20.02 -3.92
N VAL A 23 -2.22 20.22 -4.85
CA VAL A 23 -2.89 21.50 -5.08
C VAL A 23 -4.38 21.29 -4.83
N ASP A 24 -5.00 22.18 -4.04
CA ASP A 24 -6.42 22.14 -3.67
C ASP A 24 -6.91 20.74 -3.23
N SER A 25 -6.07 20.07 -2.43
CA SER A 25 -6.26 18.66 -2.08
C SER A 25 -6.14 18.42 -0.58
N ASN A 26 -6.76 17.33 -0.13
CA ASN A 26 -6.55 16.76 1.20
C ASN A 26 -5.89 15.38 1.06
N PRO A 27 -4.55 15.30 1.03
CA PRO A 27 -3.85 14.04 0.77
C PRO A 27 -3.96 13.02 1.92
N ASN A 28 -4.23 13.52 3.12
CA ASN A 28 -4.30 12.76 4.35
C ASN A 28 -5.23 13.44 5.36
N GLY A 29 -6.52 13.10 5.33
CA GLY A 29 -7.48 13.59 6.31
C GLY A 29 -7.18 13.10 7.74
N ASP A 30 -7.47 13.95 8.72
CA ASP A 30 -7.41 13.63 10.14
C ASP A 30 -8.83 13.32 10.67
N PRO A 31 -9.15 12.08 11.06
CA PRO A 31 -10.46 11.73 11.59
C PRO A 31 -10.78 12.44 12.91
N ASP A 32 -9.77 12.82 13.69
CA ASP A 32 -9.95 13.50 14.98
C ASP A 32 -10.16 15.01 14.81
N ALA A 33 -9.77 15.56 13.65
CA ALA A 33 -9.96 16.96 13.29
C ALA A 33 -11.00 17.15 12.18
N GLY A 34 -12.06 16.34 12.16
CA GLY A 34 -13.18 16.53 11.22
C GLY A 34 -12.77 16.41 9.75
N ASN A 35 -11.81 15.53 9.45
CA ASN A 35 -11.25 15.28 8.12
C ASN A 35 -10.49 16.48 7.50
N GLN A 36 -10.00 17.43 8.31
CA GLN A 36 -9.04 18.44 7.84
C GLN A 36 -7.71 17.78 7.43
N PRO A 37 -6.87 18.44 6.60
CA PRO A 37 -5.52 17.96 6.33
C PRO A 37 -4.77 17.73 7.64
N ARG A 38 -4.16 16.56 7.78
CA ARG A 38 -3.40 16.21 8.98
C ARG A 38 -2.16 17.10 9.10
N THR A 39 -1.85 17.49 10.33
CA THR A 39 -0.71 18.34 10.67
C THR A 39 0.09 17.68 11.79
N ASP A 40 1.42 17.81 11.74
CA ASP A 40 2.29 17.44 12.85
C ASP A 40 2.14 18.47 13.99
N PRO A 41 1.74 18.06 15.21
CA PRO A 41 1.50 18.98 16.31
C PRO A 41 2.78 19.67 16.84
N GLU A 42 3.97 19.09 16.62
CA GLU A 42 5.22 19.67 17.12
C GLU A 42 5.77 20.74 16.18
N THR A 43 5.67 20.50 14.87
CA THR A 43 6.29 21.37 13.84
C THR A 43 5.29 22.27 13.13
N GLY A 44 4.00 21.93 13.14
CA GLY A 44 2.96 22.62 12.38
C GLY A 44 2.96 22.34 10.88
N HIS A 45 3.83 21.45 10.38
CA HIS A 45 3.85 21.06 8.98
C HIS A 45 2.73 20.08 8.63
N GLY A 46 2.26 20.12 7.38
CA GLY A 46 1.34 19.10 6.86
C GLY A 46 1.98 17.70 6.91
N LEU A 47 1.19 16.71 7.29
CA LEU A 47 1.66 15.33 7.49
C LEU A 47 0.86 14.36 6.62
N ILE A 48 1.58 13.57 5.81
CA ILE A 48 1.04 12.38 5.16
C ILE A 48 1.62 11.19 5.90
N THR A 49 0.76 10.37 6.52
CA THR A 49 1.23 9.24 7.31
C THR A 49 1.74 8.11 6.41
N ASP A 50 2.63 7.29 6.96
CA ASP A 50 3.13 6.10 6.28
C ASP A 50 1.99 5.14 5.93
N VAL A 51 0.98 4.99 6.79
CA VAL A 51 -0.21 4.16 6.54
C VAL A 51 -1.02 4.69 5.34
N SER A 52 -1.17 6.01 5.21
CA SER A 52 -1.84 6.64 4.06
C SER A 52 -1.09 6.38 2.76
N LEU A 53 0.24 6.50 2.77
CA LEU A 53 1.07 6.20 1.61
C LEU A 53 1.05 4.71 1.25
N LYS A 54 1.22 3.82 2.24
CA LYS A 54 1.12 2.36 2.08
C LYS A 54 -0.24 1.94 1.53
N ARG A 55 -1.32 2.64 1.88
CA ARG A 55 -2.65 2.40 1.29
C ARG A 55 -2.68 2.77 -0.18
N LYS A 56 -2.23 3.98 -0.53
CA LYS A 56 -2.19 4.44 -1.94
C LYS A 56 -1.39 3.47 -2.82
N VAL A 57 -0.20 3.05 -2.37
CA VAL A 57 0.62 2.06 -3.08
C VAL A 57 -0.14 0.74 -3.28
N ARG A 58 -0.78 0.20 -2.24
CA ARG A 58 -1.57 -1.05 -2.35
C ARG A 58 -2.75 -0.92 -3.30
N ASP A 59 -3.51 0.19 -3.20
CA ASP A 59 -4.67 0.44 -4.05
C ASP A 59 -4.24 0.62 -5.52
N THR A 60 -3.10 1.28 -5.77
CA THR A 60 -2.51 1.39 -7.11
C THR A 60 -2.06 0.04 -7.66
N VAL A 61 -1.35 -0.78 -6.87
CA VAL A 61 -0.93 -2.13 -7.28
C VAL A 61 -2.15 -3.02 -7.56
N ASP A 62 -3.19 -2.97 -6.72
CA ASP A 62 -4.44 -3.71 -6.95
C ASP A 62 -5.15 -3.28 -8.24
N THR A 63 -5.08 -1.98 -8.57
CA THR A 63 -5.65 -1.46 -9.82
C THR A 63 -4.86 -1.95 -11.02
N ILE A 64 -3.52 -1.82 -11.00
CA ILE A 64 -2.65 -2.18 -12.11
C ILE A 64 -2.64 -3.68 -12.36
N ARG A 65 -2.57 -4.52 -11.31
CA ARG A 65 -2.47 -5.98 -11.49
C ARG A 65 -3.65 -6.57 -12.26
N ARG A 66 -4.83 -5.94 -12.18
CA ARG A 66 -6.05 -6.37 -12.88
C ARG A 66 -5.94 -6.24 -14.40
N THR A 67 -4.96 -5.51 -14.90
CA THR A 67 -4.69 -5.35 -16.34
C THR A 67 -3.58 -6.28 -16.85
N LEU A 68 -2.97 -7.08 -15.97
CA LEU A 68 -1.87 -7.99 -16.33
C LEU A 68 -2.42 -9.36 -16.74
N GLU A 69 -1.64 -10.13 -17.52
CA GLU A 69 -1.99 -11.49 -17.92
C GLU A 69 -2.08 -12.46 -16.73
N ASP A 70 -1.24 -12.24 -15.71
CA ASP A 70 -1.29 -12.96 -14.43
C ASP A 70 -1.53 -11.98 -13.26
N PRO A 71 -2.80 -11.66 -12.95
CA PRO A 71 -3.16 -10.82 -11.80
C PRO A 71 -2.92 -11.49 -10.44
N SER A 72 -2.74 -12.82 -10.40
CA SER A 72 -2.68 -13.59 -9.16
C SER A 72 -1.37 -13.40 -8.42
N ARG A 73 -0.27 -13.21 -9.16
CA ARG A 73 1.08 -12.95 -8.64
C ARG A 73 1.16 -11.73 -7.73
N TYR A 74 0.30 -10.72 -7.96
CA TYR A 74 0.34 -9.43 -7.25
C TYR A 74 -0.84 -9.26 -6.28
N GLY A 75 -1.43 -10.37 -5.80
CA GLY A 75 -2.53 -10.32 -4.85
C GLY A 75 -2.23 -9.47 -3.61
N ILE A 76 -3.14 -8.56 -3.27
CA ILE A 76 -3.06 -7.73 -2.07
C ILE A 76 -3.77 -8.43 -0.92
N TYR A 77 -3.05 -8.64 0.18
CA TYR A 77 -3.56 -9.37 1.34
C TYR A 77 -4.60 -8.58 2.16
N VAL A 78 -4.39 -7.27 2.31
CA VAL A 78 -5.31 -6.38 3.04
C VAL A 78 -6.06 -5.52 2.03
N THR A 79 -7.31 -5.90 1.77
CA THR A 79 -8.21 -5.21 0.83
C THR A 79 -9.42 -4.65 1.56
N ALA A 80 -9.88 -3.47 1.15
CA ALA A 80 -11.07 -2.85 1.72
C ALA A 80 -12.31 -3.74 1.51
N GLY A 81 -13.09 -3.96 2.57
CA GLY A 81 -14.32 -4.75 2.52
C GLY A 81 -14.15 -6.27 2.67
N THR A 82 -12.92 -6.77 2.81
CA THR A 82 -12.66 -8.21 3.01
C THR A 82 -12.13 -8.46 4.43
N ALA A 83 -12.80 -9.35 5.18
CA ALA A 83 -12.29 -9.82 6.46
C ALA A 83 -11.08 -10.75 6.23
N LEU A 84 -10.02 -10.61 7.03
CA LEU A 84 -8.81 -11.43 6.88
C LEU A 84 -9.07 -12.92 7.11
N ASN A 85 -10.00 -13.26 8.00
CA ASN A 85 -10.38 -14.65 8.25
C ASN A 85 -10.87 -15.33 6.95
N THR A 86 -11.62 -14.62 6.10
CA THR A 86 -12.06 -15.15 4.80
C THR A 86 -10.88 -15.53 3.90
N VAL A 87 -9.78 -14.77 3.97
CA VAL A 87 -8.54 -15.07 3.22
C VAL A 87 -7.82 -16.26 3.83
N HIS A 88 -7.80 -16.38 5.16
CA HIS A 88 -7.22 -17.52 5.87
C HIS A 88 -7.95 -18.81 5.57
N ASP A 89 -9.27 -18.81 5.69
CA ASP A 89 -10.12 -19.99 5.45
C ASP A 89 -9.91 -20.51 4.02
N ALA A 90 -9.85 -19.61 3.04
CA ALA A 90 -9.56 -19.96 1.65
C ALA A 90 -8.15 -20.58 1.48
N ALA A 91 -7.15 -20.06 2.20
CA ALA A 91 -5.80 -20.60 2.17
C ALA A 91 -5.71 -21.99 2.82
N TYR A 92 -6.37 -22.21 3.96
CA TYR A 92 -6.46 -23.51 4.63
C TYR A 92 -7.13 -24.56 3.75
N ALA A 93 -8.28 -24.22 3.15
CA ALA A 93 -8.99 -25.08 2.22
C ALA A 93 -8.11 -25.46 1.01
N ALA A 94 -7.35 -24.51 0.45
CA ALA A 94 -6.46 -24.74 -0.69
C ALA A 94 -5.30 -25.71 -0.38
N VAL A 95 -4.87 -25.82 0.89
CA VAL A 95 -3.82 -26.76 1.32
C VAL A 95 -4.36 -28.01 2.01
N GLY A 96 -5.69 -28.20 2.02
CA GLY A 96 -6.34 -29.38 2.62
C GLY A 96 -6.19 -29.46 4.14
N LYS A 97 -6.16 -28.32 4.82
CA LYS A 97 -6.12 -28.22 6.29
C LYS A 97 -7.40 -27.57 6.81
N ASP A 98 -7.75 -27.88 8.05
CA ASP A 98 -8.82 -27.19 8.77
C ASP A 98 -8.32 -25.82 9.28
N ALA A 99 -9.21 -24.84 9.27
CA ALA A 99 -8.93 -23.44 9.63
C ALA A 99 -8.82 -23.21 11.15
#